data_AF-A0A9R1LF93-F1
#
_entry.id   AF-A0A9R1LF93-F1
#
_cell.length_a   1.000
_cell.length_b   1.000
_cell.length_c   1.000
_cell.angle_alpha   90.00
_cell.angle_beta   90.00
_cell.angle_gamma   90.00
#
_symmetry.space_group_name_H-M   'P 1'
#
loop_
_entity.id
_entity.type
_entity.pdbx_description
1 polymer ?
#
loop_
_entity_poly.entity_id
_entity_poly.type
_entity_poly.pdbx_seq_one_letter_code
_entity_poly.pdbx_strand_id
1 'polypeptide(L)'
;MARKKVALRYIRNDSTRLNTLKKRTKNLMKKASEVATLCNAKACVLVYGEGTTVPEVFPSHAEAVAILNQFKSIPEVPQLKKTMDQETILSKRLVQLRHQVEKIRREREDREARILLHKAMVSGHLPGNIEELTTMAWKLELILKSLGERITKRSGQPLVYQAQAPYVTGGKDMGSSMYQALQQ
;
A
#
# COMPACT_ATOMS: atom_id res chain seq x y z
N MET A 1 -28.21 -0.30 20.62
CA MET A 1 -27.55 0.25 19.42
C MET A 1 -26.12 -0.26 19.34
N ALA A 2 -25.70 -0.84 18.22
CA ALA A 2 -24.33 -1.33 18.06
C ALA A 2 -23.34 -0.16 18.01
N ARG A 3 -22.28 -0.22 18.81
CA ARG A 3 -21.24 0.83 18.84
C ARG A 3 -20.48 0.82 17.52
N LYS A 4 -20.35 1.98 16.88
CA LYS A 4 -19.51 2.14 15.69
C LYS A 4 -18.06 1.75 16.03
N LYS A 5 -17.45 0.91 15.18
CA LYS A 5 -16.04 0.53 15.31
C LYS A 5 -15.16 1.77 15.30
N VAL A 6 -14.28 1.90 16.31
CA VAL A 6 -13.37 3.04 16.45
C VAL A 6 -12.08 2.78 15.67
N ALA A 7 -11.66 3.73 14.84
CA ALA A 7 -10.37 3.67 14.16
C ALA A 7 -9.22 3.90 15.17
N LEU A 8 -8.17 3.07 15.11
CA LEU A 8 -6.99 3.18 15.97
C LEU A 8 -6.01 4.23 15.42
N ARG A 9 -6.38 5.51 15.56
CA ARG A 9 -5.58 6.68 15.16
C ARG A 9 -5.64 7.78 16.21
N TYR A 10 -4.76 8.76 16.11
CA TYR A 10 -4.80 9.94 16.98
C TYR A 10 -6.15 10.67 16.88
N ILE A 11 -6.75 10.99 18.04
CA ILE A 11 -8.04 11.68 18.12
C ILE A 11 -7.77 13.18 18.09
N ARG A 12 -8.08 13.84 16.97
CA ARG A 12 -7.80 15.27 16.79
C ARG A 12 -8.59 16.19 17.71
N ASN A 13 -9.82 15.83 18.07
CA ASN A 13 -10.64 16.63 18.97
C ASN A 13 -10.20 16.43 20.43
N ASP A 14 -9.74 17.52 21.07
CA ASP A 14 -9.13 17.48 22.40
C ASP A 14 -10.08 16.96 23.50
N SER A 15 -11.30 17.50 23.56
CA SER A 15 -12.30 17.05 24.55
C SER A 15 -12.63 15.56 24.40
N THR A 16 -12.78 15.09 23.16
CA THR A 16 -13.02 13.67 22.88
C THR A 16 -11.80 12.82 23.25
N ARG A 17 -10.59 13.32 22.98
CA ARG A 17 -9.32 12.65 23.30
C ARG A 17 -9.15 12.50 24.81
N LEU A 18 -9.32 13.58 25.59
CA LEU A 18 -9.21 13.57 27.05
C LEU A 18 -10.24 12.64 27.71
N ASN A 19 -11.50 12.73 27.28
CA ASN A 19 -12.56 11.84 27.78
C ASN A 19 -12.30 10.36 27.44
N THR A 20 -11.76 10.10 26.24
CA THR A 20 -11.40 8.75 25.82
C THR A 20 -10.21 8.23 26.62
N LEU A 21 -9.19 9.05 26.86
CA LEU A 21 -8.03 8.71 27.68
C LEU A 21 -8.49 8.30 29.08
N LYS A 22 -9.22 9.17 29.79
CA LYS A 22 -9.73 8.89 31.14
C LYS A 22 -10.51 7.57 31.23
N LYS A 23 -11.44 7.34 30.28
CA LYS A 23 -12.25 6.11 30.24
C LYS A 23 -11.39 4.87 29.94
N ARG A 24 -10.44 4.99 28.99
CA ARG A 24 -9.58 3.86 28.59
C ARG A 24 -8.53 3.54 29.64
N THR A 25 -7.93 4.53 30.30
CA THR A 25 -7.00 4.33 31.42
C THR A 25 -7.68 3.57 32.54
N LYS A 26 -8.86 4.02 33.00
CA LYS A 26 -9.62 3.30 34.04
C LYS A 26 -9.93 1.85 33.63
N ASN A 27 -10.36 1.62 32.39
CA ASN A 27 -10.64 0.28 31.89
C ASN A 27 -9.37 -0.57 31.78
N LEU A 28 -8.25 0.02 31.37
CA LEU A 28 -6.96 -0.66 31.27
C LEU A 28 -6.47 -1.09 32.65
N MET A 29 -6.51 -0.22 33.65
CA MET A 29 -6.17 -0.55 35.04
C MET A 29 -7.04 -1.69 35.57
N LYS A 30 -8.35 -1.64 35.32
CA LYS A 30 -9.27 -2.74 35.69
C LYS A 30 -8.91 -4.06 35.00
N LYS A 31 -8.57 -4.01 33.71
CA LYS A 31 -8.16 -5.23 32.98
C LYS A 31 -6.82 -5.77 33.48
N ALA A 32 -5.89 -4.89 33.86
CA ALA A 32 -4.64 -5.29 34.47
C ALA A 32 -4.87 -5.97 35.82
N SER A 33 -5.78 -5.45 36.67
CA SER A 33 -6.12 -6.11 37.93
C SER A 33 -6.77 -7.47 37.72
N GLU A 34 -7.72 -7.58 36.78
CA GLU A 34 -8.35 -8.86 36.43
C GLU A 34 -7.31 -9.89 35.97
N VAL A 35 -6.38 -9.50 35.08
CA VAL A 35 -5.31 -10.40 34.60
C VAL A 35 -4.36 -10.78 35.73
N ALA A 36 -3.94 -9.82 36.56
CA ALA A 36 -3.07 -10.09 37.71
C ALA A 36 -3.68 -11.12 38.65
N THR A 37 -4.97 -10.96 38.98
CA THR A 37 -5.69 -11.87 39.87
C THR A 37 -5.95 -13.23 39.21
N LEU A 38 -6.52 -13.27 38.01
CA LEU A 38 -6.93 -14.52 37.36
C LEU A 38 -5.75 -15.39 36.95
N CYS A 39 -4.64 -14.77 36.56
CA CYS A 39 -3.45 -15.49 36.13
C CYS A 39 -2.40 -15.64 37.24
N ASN A 40 -2.68 -15.15 38.46
CA ASN A 40 -1.72 -15.05 39.56
C ASN A 40 -0.37 -14.47 39.10
N ALA A 41 -0.44 -13.37 38.35
CA ALA A 41 0.69 -12.76 37.68
C ALA A 41 0.99 -11.38 38.28
N LYS A 42 2.28 -11.05 38.40
CA LYS A 42 2.70 -9.67 38.71
C LYS A 42 2.49 -8.79 37.49
N ALA A 43 1.61 -7.81 37.57
CA ALA A 43 1.35 -6.86 36.50
C ALA A 43 1.35 -5.42 37.04
N CYS A 44 1.92 -4.50 36.27
CA CYS A 44 1.83 -3.07 36.52
C CYS A 44 1.49 -2.33 35.24
N VAL A 45 0.82 -1.19 35.37
CA VAL A 45 0.51 -0.30 34.24
C VAL A 45 0.85 1.13 34.63
N LEU A 46 1.50 1.84 33.72
CA LEU A 46 1.86 3.25 33.85
C LEU A 46 1.29 3.99 32.64
N VAL A 47 0.50 5.04 32.89
CA VAL A 47 -0.08 5.86 31.83
C VAL A 47 0.26 7.33 32.07
N TYR A 48 0.98 7.94 31.14
CA TYR A 48 1.20 9.38 31.11
C TYR A 48 0.10 10.04 30.28
N GLY A 49 -0.52 11.07 30.87
CA GLY A 49 -1.46 11.94 30.18
C GLY A 49 -0.73 12.97 29.33
N GLU A 50 -1.47 13.62 28.44
CA GLU A 50 -0.95 14.72 27.64
C GLU A 50 -0.55 15.88 28.58
N GLY A 51 0.74 16.22 28.60
CA GLY A 51 1.29 17.27 29.45
C GLY A 51 1.51 16.89 30.92
N THR A 52 1.32 15.62 31.32
CA THR A 52 1.54 15.20 32.72
C THR A 52 2.91 14.57 32.91
N THR A 53 3.61 14.99 33.97
CA THR A 53 4.90 14.41 34.37
C THR A 53 4.74 13.24 35.34
N VAL A 54 3.62 13.18 36.05
CA VAL A 54 3.26 12.08 36.95
C VAL A 54 2.30 11.14 36.22
N PRO A 55 2.60 9.83 36.17
CA PRO A 55 1.72 8.85 35.56
C PRO A 55 0.58 8.43 36.50
N GLU A 56 -0.54 8.02 35.92
CA GLU A 56 -1.49 7.15 36.62
C GLU A 56 -0.90 5.73 36.68
N VAL A 57 -0.88 5.13 37.87
CA VAL A 57 -0.19 3.85 38.12
C VAL A 57 -1.14 2.82 38.72
N PHE A 58 -1.02 1.59 38.25
CA PHE A 58 -1.56 0.39 38.89
C PHE A 58 -0.41 -0.59 39.18
N PRO A 59 -0.40 -1.29 40.33
CA PRO A 59 -1.34 -1.19 41.45
C PRO A 59 -1.08 0.00 42.37
N SER A 60 0.11 0.08 42.96
CA SER A 60 0.62 1.24 43.69
C SER A 60 1.97 1.65 43.10
N HIS A 61 2.42 2.88 43.37
CA HIS A 61 3.73 3.34 42.87
C HIS A 61 4.87 2.45 43.35
N ALA A 62 4.89 2.10 44.65
CA ALA A 62 5.93 1.26 45.23
C ALA A 62 5.94 -0.15 44.63
N GLU A 63 4.77 -0.78 44.48
CA GLU A 63 4.67 -2.11 43.88
C GLU A 63 5.03 -2.10 42.39
N ALA A 64 4.57 -1.10 41.64
CA ALA A 64 4.93 -0.97 40.23
C ALA A 64 6.44 -0.81 40.04
N VAL A 65 7.11 -0.01 40.90
CA VAL A 65 8.58 0.10 40.90
C VAL A 65 9.24 -1.23 41.21
N ALA A 66 8.74 -1.99 42.20
CA ALA A 66 9.28 -3.31 42.54
C ALA A 66 9.13 -4.30 41.36
N ILE A 67 7.98 -4.30 40.69
CA ILE A 67 7.72 -5.14 39.50
C ILE A 67 8.65 -4.74 38.36
N LEU A 68 8.82 -3.45 38.08
CA LEU A 68 9.72 -2.95 37.03
C LEU A 68 11.19 -3.28 37.32
N ASN A 69 11.63 -3.16 38.57
CA ASN A 69 13.00 -3.51 38.96
C ASN A 69 13.24 -5.01 38.82
N GLN A 70 12.28 -5.84 39.24
CA GLN A 70 12.33 -7.28 39.02
C GLN A 70 12.38 -7.60 37.52
N PHE A 71 11.55 -6.95 36.71
CA PHE A 71 11.57 -7.13 35.25
C PHE A 71 12.95 -6.81 34.67
N LYS A 72 13.54 -5.66 35.03
CA LYS A 72 14.88 -5.25 34.57
C LYS A 72 16.00 -6.20 34.98
N SER A 73 15.87 -6.91 36.10
CA SER A 73 16.87 -7.88 36.57
C SER A 73 16.87 -9.23 35.83
N ILE A 74 15.84 -9.53 35.04
CA ILE A 74 15.76 -10.78 34.28
C ILE A 74 16.73 -10.69 33.07
N PRO A 75 17.49 -11.74 32.69
CA PRO A 75 18.36 -11.68 31.51
C PRO A 75 17.59 -11.42 30.21
N GLU A 76 18.22 -10.79 29.20
CA GLU A 76 17.56 -10.37 27.94
C GLU A 76 16.91 -11.52 27.14
N VAL A 77 17.47 -12.74 27.21
CA VAL A 77 17.04 -13.89 26.40
C VAL A 77 15.56 -14.26 26.62
N PRO A 78 15.04 -14.35 27.86
CA PRO A 78 13.60 -14.48 28.12
C PRO A 78 12.78 -13.18 27.97
N GLN A 79 13.38 -11.99 28.11
CA GLN A 79 12.65 -10.71 27.94
C GLN A 79 12.28 -10.44 26.47
N LEU A 80 13.22 -10.68 25.53
CA LEU A 80 13.05 -10.32 24.12
C LEU A 80 12.01 -11.20 23.39
N LYS A 81 11.86 -12.48 23.76
CA LYS A 81 11.03 -13.43 23.01
C LYS A 81 9.52 -13.18 23.10
N LYS A 82 9.04 -12.41 24.09
CA LYS A 82 7.60 -12.16 24.31
C LYS A 82 7.22 -10.69 24.46
N THR A 83 8.18 -9.77 24.41
CA THR A 83 7.89 -8.34 24.48
C THR A 83 7.35 -7.85 23.14
N MET A 84 6.14 -7.31 23.15
CA MET A 84 5.56 -6.59 22.02
C MET A 84 5.86 -5.12 22.20
N ASP A 85 6.82 -4.63 21.43
CA ASP A 85 7.24 -3.24 21.49
C ASP A 85 6.37 -2.35 20.58
N GLN A 86 6.12 -1.11 21.00
CA GLN A 86 5.33 -0.15 20.25
C GLN A 86 5.96 0.16 18.89
N GLU A 87 7.28 0.26 18.80
CA GLU A 87 7.98 0.48 17.54
C GLU A 87 7.67 -0.66 16.57
N THR A 88 7.75 -1.92 17.01
CA THR A 88 7.43 -3.07 16.14
C THR A 88 5.99 -3.04 15.63
N ILE A 89 5.03 -2.64 16.46
CA ILE A 89 3.62 -2.51 16.06
C ILE A 89 3.44 -1.36 15.06
N LEU A 90 4.06 -0.21 15.31
CA LEU A 90 3.98 0.95 14.45
C LEU A 90 4.67 0.70 13.11
N SER A 91 5.85 0.08 13.10
CA SER A 91 6.58 -0.32 11.90
C SER A 91 5.76 -1.29 11.05
N LYS A 92 5.11 -2.31 11.64
CA LYS A 92 4.18 -3.20 10.93
C LYS A 92 3.02 -2.41 10.30
N ARG A 93 2.41 -1.48 11.03
CA ARG A 93 1.32 -0.63 10.51
C ARG A 93 1.80 0.30 9.40
N LEU A 94 3.00 0.85 9.50
CA LEU A 94 3.59 1.70 8.47
C LEU A 94 3.77 0.93 7.17
N VAL A 95 4.31 -0.29 7.24
CA VAL A 95 4.43 -1.17 6.07
C VAL A 95 3.07 -1.47 5.45
N GLN A 96 2.06 -1.78 6.28
CA GLN A 96 0.69 -2.01 5.79
C GLN A 96 0.10 -0.78 5.10
N LEU A 97 0.27 0.41 5.68
CA LEU A 97 -0.22 1.67 5.10
C LEU A 97 0.50 1.99 3.79
N ARG A 98 1.83 1.81 3.73
CA ARG A 98 2.60 1.97 2.49
C ARG A 98 2.10 1.02 1.39
N HIS A 99 1.85 -0.24 1.75
CA HIS A 99 1.28 -1.21 0.82
C HIS A 99 -0.11 -0.79 0.32
N GLN A 100 -0.98 -0.27 1.20
CA GLN A 100 -2.29 0.23 0.80
C GLN A 100 -2.20 1.44 -0.15
N VAL A 101 -1.31 2.38 0.11
CA VAL A 101 -1.07 3.54 -0.76
C VAL A 101 -0.60 3.06 -2.13
N GLU A 102 0.38 2.17 -2.17
CA GLU A 102 0.92 1.64 -3.43
C GLU A 102 -0.13 0.83 -4.20
N LYS A 103 -0.97 0.06 -3.51
CA LYS A 103 -2.09 -0.65 -4.13
C LYS A 103 -3.07 0.32 -4.79
N ILE A 104 -3.50 1.35 -4.07
CA ILE A 104 -4.43 2.37 -4.59
C ILE A 104 -3.80 3.11 -5.79
N ARG A 105 -2.50 3.40 -5.73
CA ARG A 105 -1.77 4.04 -6.83
C ARG A 105 -1.81 3.18 -8.09
N ARG A 106 -1.47 1.88 -7.99
CA ARG A 106 -1.54 0.96 -9.13
C ARG A 106 -2.96 0.79 -9.68
N GLU A 107 -3.96 0.71 -8.81
CA GLU A 107 -5.36 0.63 -9.24
C GLU A 107 -5.81 1.88 -10.00
N ARG A 108 -5.33 3.06 -9.57
CA ARG A 108 -5.55 4.33 -10.26
C ARG A 108 -4.87 4.35 -11.63
N GLU A 109 -3.57 4.02 -11.68
CA GLU A 109 -2.79 3.96 -12.92
C GLU A 109 -3.40 2.96 -13.94
N ASP A 110 -3.82 1.77 -13.48
CA ASP A 110 -4.48 0.76 -14.31
C ASP A 110 -5.81 1.28 -14.89
N ARG A 111 -6.59 2.01 -14.08
CA ARG A 111 -7.85 2.61 -14.50
C ARG A 111 -7.62 3.72 -15.53
N GLU A 112 -6.64 4.59 -15.31
CA GLU A 112 -6.28 5.65 -16.25
C GLU A 112 -5.83 5.08 -17.60
N ALA A 113 -4.95 4.07 -17.59
CA ALA A 113 -4.49 3.41 -18.81
C ALA A 113 -5.66 2.80 -19.62
N ARG A 114 -6.65 2.19 -18.94
CA ARG A 114 -7.86 1.65 -19.60
C ARG A 114 -8.72 2.74 -20.22
N ILE A 115 -8.86 3.87 -19.53
CA ILE A 115 -9.64 5.02 -20.05
C ILE A 115 -8.98 5.57 -21.31
N LEU A 116 -7.66 5.75 -21.30
CA LEU A 116 -6.90 6.22 -22.47
C LEU A 116 -7.04 5.25 -23.65
N LEU A 117 -6.86 3.95 -23.40
CA LEU A 117 -7.01 2.94 -24.44
C LEU A 117 -8.43 2.93 -25.02
N HIS A 118 -9.46 2.97 -24.17
CA HIS A 118 -10.84 3.04 -24.62
C HIS A 118 -11.11 4.28 -25.47
N LYS A 119 -10.62 5.45 -25.03
CA LYS A 119 -10.73 6.69 -25.79
C LYS A 119 -10.07 6.56 -27.17
N ALA A 120 -8.84 6.06 -27.23
CA ALA A 120 -8.12 5.87 -28.49
C ALA A 120 -8.85 4.91 -29.44
N MET A 121 -9.42 3.81 -28.93
CA MET A 121 -10.21 2.87 -29.74
C MET A 121 -11.49 3.48 -30.30
N VAL A 122 -12.17 4.33 -29.52
CA VAL A 122 -13.45 4.93 -29.93
C VAL A 122 -13.25 6.16 -30.82
N SER A 123 -12.30 7.04 -30.49
CA SER A 123 -12.09 8.30 -31.21
C SER A 123 -10.99 8.26 -32.26
N GLY A 124 -10.22 7.17 -32.35
CA GLY A 124 -9.09 7.03 -33.29
C GLY A 124 -7.92 7.97 -33.01
N HIS A 125 -7.90 8.64 -31.86
CA HIS A 125 -6.89 9.64 -31.51
C HIS A 125 -6.08 9.19 -30.30
N LEU A 126 -4.75 9.20 -30.44
CA LEU A 126 -3.81 8.84 -29.39
C LEU A 126 -3.61 10.01 -28.40
N PRO A 127 -3.19 9.73 -27.15
CA PRO A 127 -2.83 10.78 -26.20
C PRO A 127 -1.73 11.69 -26.77
N GLY A 128 -1.90 13.00 -26.61
CA GLY A 128 -0.95 14.00 -27.11
C GLY A 128 0.28 14.19 -26.23
N ASN A 129 0.28 13.66 -25.00
CA ASN A 129 1.42 13.73 -24.10
C ASN A 129 2.14 12.37 -23.99
N ILE A 130 3.46 12.45 -23.82
CA ILE A 130 4.35 11.28 -23.83
C ILE A 130 4.06 10.35 -22.63
N GLU A 131 3.68 10.90 -21.48
CA GLU A 131 3.44 10.15 -20.25
C GLU A 131 2.17 9.28 -20.31
N GLU A 132 1.05 9.83 -20.81
CA GLU A 132 -0.18 9.09 -21.08
C GLU A 132 0.02 8.07 -22.19
N LEU A 133 0.78 8.43 -23.24
CA LEU A 133 1.09 7.51 -24.32
C LEU A 133 1.89 6.30 -23.80
N THR A 134 2.88 6.54 -22.95
CA THR A 134 3.69 5.48 -22.29
C THR A 134 2.84 4.60 -21.39
N THR A 135 1.97 5.21 -20.58
CA THR A 135 1.05 4.51 -19.67
C THR A 135 0.08 3.60 -20.43
N MET A 136 -0.47 4.09 -21.55
CA MET A 136 -1.35 3.32 -22.42
C MET A 136 -0.59 2.19 -23.14
N ALA A 137 0.61 2.47 -23.66
CA ALA A 137 1.44 1.49 -24.36
C ALA A 137 1.78 0.28 -23.48
N TRP A 138 2.21 0.52 -22.23
CA TRP A 138 2.48 -0.56 -21.27
C TRP A 138 1.24 -1.44 -21.02
N LYS A 139 0.06 -0.82 -20.90
CA LYS A 139 -1.19 -1.56 -20.69
C LYS A 139 -1.58 -2.41 -21.89
N LEU A 140 -1.39 -1.89 -23.10
CA LEU A 140 -1.60 -2.62 -24.36
C LEU A 140 -0.69 -3.85 -24.44
N GLU A 141 0.58 -3.69 -24.14
CA GLU A 141 1.55 -4.79 -24.12
C GLU A 141 1.13 -5.89 -23.15
N LEU A 142 0.68 -5.53 -21.94
CA LEU A 142 0.17 -6.49 -20.95
C LEU A 142 -1.06 -7.25 -21.47
N ILE A 143 -1.98 -6.56 -22.14
CA ILE A 143 -3.17 -7.18 -22.74
C ILE A 143 -2.76 -8.16 -23.84
N LEU A 144 -1.89 -7.74 -24.76
CA LEU A 144 -1.39 -8.59 -25.85
C LEU A 144 -0.69 -9.84 -25.33
N LYS A 145 0.16 -9.69 -24.30
CA LYS A 145 0.81 -10.82 -23.63
C LYS A 145 -0.20 -11.80 -23.04
N SER A 146 -1.18 -11.29 -22.29
CA SER A 146 -2.23 -12.13 -21.68
C SER A 146 -3.10 -12.84 -22.72
N LEU A 147 -3.35 -12.22 -23.88
CA LEU A 147 -4.05 -12.84 -24.99
C LEU A 147 -3.21 -13.96 -25.60
N GLY A 148 -1.91 -13.74 -25.79
CA GLY A 148 -0.96 -14.75 -26.23
C GLY A 148 -0.98 -15.99 -25.35
N GLU A 149 -0.83 -15.82 -24.03
CA GLU A 149 -0.86 -16.93 -23.06
C GLU A 149 -2.20 -17.69 -23.06
N ARG A 150 -3.33 -16.99 -23.28
CA ARG A 150 -4.65 -17.62 -23.37
C ARG A 150 -4.83 -18.40 -24.67
N ILE A 151 -4.28 -17.90 -25.78
CA ILE A 151 -4.34 -18.58 -27.08
C ILE A 151 -3.51 -19.86 -27.02
N THR A 152 -2.27 -19.81 -26.55
CA THR A 152 -1.39 -20.99 -26.45
C THR A 152 -1.98 -22.08 -25.56
N LYS A 153 -2.59 -21.69 -24.43
CA LYS A 153 -3.29 -22.63 -23.53
C LYS A 153 -4.49 -23.32 -24.19
N ARG A 154 -5.14 -22.69 -25.18
CA ARG A 154 -6.35 -23.19 -25.84
C ARG A 154 -6.04 -23.94 -27.15
N SER A 155 -4.99 -23.55 -27.88
CA SER A 155 -4.59 -24.16 -29.17
C SER A 155 -3.52 -25.25 -29.04
N GLY A 156 -2.77 -25.31 -27.95
CA GLY A 156 -1.63 -26.22 -27.80
C GLY A 156 -0.41 -25.85 -28.65
N GLN A 157 -0.43 -24.70 -29.35
CA GLN A 157 0.68 -24.20 -30.18
C GLN A 157 1.05 -22.74 -29.83
N PRO A 158 2.35 -22.35 -29.87
CA PRO A 158 2.78 -20.98 -29.59
C PRO A 158 2.23 -19.97 -30.62
N LEU A 159 2.02 -18.72 -30.19
CA LEU A 159 1.63 -17.62 -31.08
C LEU A 159 2.78 -17.33 -32.06
N VAL A 160 2.60 -17.62 -33.34
CA VAL A 160 3.53 -17.19 -34.39
C VAL A 160 3.26 -15.71 -34.65
N TYR A 161 4.09 -14.82 -34.11
CA TYR A 161 4.17 -13.44 -34.59
C TYR A 161 4.68 -13.50 -36.03
N GLN A 162 3.79 -13.47 -37.00
CA GLN A 162 4.19 -13.14 -38.37
C GLN A 162 4.65 -11.68 -38.34
N ALA A 163 5.96 -11.47 -38.49
CA ALA A 163 6.52 -10.16 -38.74
C ALA A 163 5.79 -9.56 -39.94
N GLN A 164 5.12 -8.42 -39.75
CA GLN A 164 4.56 -7.68 -40.87
C GLN A 164 5.71 -7.32 -41.81
N ALA A 165 5.59 -7.72 -43.07
CA ALA A 165 6.56 -7.39 -44.10
C ALA A 165 6.70 -5.86 -44.19
N PRO A 166 7.93 -5.35 -44.37
CA PRO A 166 8.17 -3.92 -44.44
C PRO A 166 7.34 -3.31 -45.57
N TYR A 167 6.58 -2.27 -45.24
CA TYR A 167 5.79 -1.48 -46.17
C TYR A 167 6.74 -0.87 -47.20
N VAL A 168 6.67 -1.40 -48.43
CA VAL A 168 7.32 -0.81 -49.60
C VAL A 168 6.63 0.53 -49.86
N THR A 169 7.34 1.63 -49.58
CA THR A 169 6.96 2.95 -50.06
C THR A 169 7.14 2.96 -51.57
N GLY A 170 6.01 2.81 -52.28
CA GLY A 170 5.99 2.91 -53.74
C GLY A 170 6.62 4.21 -54.19
N GLY A 171 7.72 4.11 -54.93
CA GLY A 171 8.36 5.25 -55.58
C GLY A 171 7.35 5.95 -56.47
N LYS A 172 7.02 7.19 -56.13
CA LYS A 172 6.41 8.12 -57.08
C LYS A 172 7.46 8.43 -58.12
N ASP A 173 7.32 7.75 -59.26
CA ASP A 173 7.96 8.08 -60.52
C ASP A 173 7.58 9.52 -60.89
N MET A 174 8.51 10.46 -60.63
CA MET A 174 8.41 11.83 -61.11
C MET A 174 9.01 11.83 -62.51
N GLY A 175 8.14 11.69 -63.51
CA GLY A 175 8.50 11.68 -64.91
C GLY A 175 9.34 12.90 -65.28
N SER A 176 10.59 12.65 -65.69
CA SER A 176 11.44 13.65 -66.32
C SER A 176 11.18 13.65 -67.82
N SER A 177 10.61 14.77 -68.27
CA SER A 177 10.64 15.23 -69.66
C SER A 177 12.08 15.41 -70.13
N MET A 178 12.44 14.85 -71.28
CA MET A 178 13.27 15.56 -72.27
C MET A 178 13.22 14.88 -73.65
N TYR A 179 13.12 15.75 -74.64
CA TYR A 179 12.89 15.52 -76.06
C TYR A 179 14.03 14.75 -76.74
N GLN A 180 13.67 13.81 -77.62
CA GLN A 180 14.50 13.38 -78.73
C GLN A 180 14.41 14.41 -79.86
N ALA A 181 15.54 14.93 -80.33
CA ALA A 181 15.76 15.33 -81.72
C ALA A 181 17.25 15.54 -81.99
N LEU A 182 17.86 14.62 -82.75
CA LEU A 182 18.60 14.84 -84.00
C LEU A 182 19.41 13.58 -84.34
N GLN A 183 18.86 12.81 -85.30
CA GLN A 183 19.67 12.00 -86.21
C GLN A 183 20.39 12.93 -87.21
N GLN A 184 21.37 12.36 -87.91
CA GLN A 184 22.11 12.89 -89.07
C GLN A 184 21.43 14.01 -89.86
#